data_AF-A0A7C1BR23-F1
#
_entry.id   AF-A0A7C1BR23-F1
#
_cell.length_a   1.000
_cell.length_b   1.000
_cell.length_c   1.000
_cell.angle_alpha   90.00
_cell.angle_beta   90.00
_cell.angle_gamma   90.00
#
_symmetry.space_group_name_H-M   'P 1'
#
loop_
_entity.id
_entity.type
_entity.pdbx_description
1 polymer ?
#
loop_
_entity_poly.entity_id
_entity_poly.type
_entity_poly.pdbx_seq_one_letter_code
_entity_poly.pdbx_strand_id
1 'polypeptide(L)'
;MPTVELDYEDFIRLLGKKYKPEELEESISMFGVDLEKIDEKSIVMEVFPNRPDILSVEGFTREMRAFLGIETGLKNYEVHDSDVEIKVHKSVENVRPYIGGAIIKDVSLDEKFLISIMNLQEKLHITHGRNRKKVAIGVHDFKKLEPPL
;
A
#
# COMPACT_ATOMS: atom_id res chain seq x y z
N MET A 1 -2.09 13.52 -10.83
CA MET A 1 -1.50 12.75 -9.71
C MET A 1 -2.35 11.48 -9.57
N PRO A 2 -1.94 10.42 -8.85
CA PRO A 2 -2.76 9.21 -8.79
C PRO A 2 -4.06 9.45 -7.99
N THR A 3 -5.21 9.34 -8.66
CA THR A 3 -6.49 9.17 -7.97
C THR A 3 -6.58 7.74 -7.44
N VAL A 4 -6.98 7.60 -6.17
CA VAL A 4 -7.26 6.33 -5.51
C VAL A 4 -8.71 6.29 -5.07
N GLU A 5 -9.32 5.12 -5.20
CA GLU A 5 -10.66 4.83 -4.67
C GLU A 5 -10.52 3.75 -3.60
N LEU A 6 -10.97 4.06 -2.39
CA LEU A 6 -10.90 3.19 -1.22
C LEU A 6 -12.31 2.77 -0.79
N ASP A 7 -12.46 1.52 -0.36
CA ASP A 7 -13.72 0.99 0.20
C ASP A 7 -13.95 1.61 1.59
N TYR A 8 -15.09 2.30 1.76
CA TYR A 8 -15.40 3.01 3.01
C TYR A 8 -15.58 2.04 4.18
N GLU A 9 -16.24 0.90 3.93
CA GLU A 9 -16.45 -0.13 4.94
C GLU A 9 -15.11 -0.68 5.45
N ASP A 10 -14.19 -0.99 4.53
CA ASP A 10 -12.86 -1.47 4.89
C ASP A 10 -12.02 -0.41 5.63
N PHE A 11 -12.09 0.84 5.18
CA PHE A 11 -11.48 1.97 5.88
C PHE A 11 -11.96 2.07 7.33
N ILE A 12 -13.27 2.06 7.58
CA ILE A 12 -13.86 2.14 8.93
C ILE A 12 -13.49 0.93 9.78
N ARG A 13 -13.49 -0.27 9.17
CA ARG A 13 -13.07 -1.51 9.83
C ARG A 13 -11.63 -1.41 10.34
N LEU A 14 -10.70 -0.95 9.50
CA LEU A 14 -9.30 -0.76 9.86
C LEU A 14 -9.08 0.41 10.83
N LEU A 15 -9.91 1.46 10.72
CA LEU A 15 -9.87 2.61 11.62
C LEU A 15 -10.24 2.21 13.05
N GLY A 16 -11.10 1.20 13.20
CA GLY A 16 -11.49 0.62 14.48
C GLY A 16 -12.50 1.46 15.27
N LYS A 17 -13.04 2.52 14.65
CA LYS A 17 -14.08 3.39 15.20
C LYS A 17 -15.07 3.73 14.09
N LYS A 18 -16.36 3.80 14.45
CA LYS A 18 -17.41 4.21 13.52
C LYS A 18 -17.44 5.72 13.42
N TYR A 19 -17.41 6.20 12.19
CA TYR A 19 -17.65 7.59 11.81
C TYR A 19 -18.63 7.59 10.65
N LYS A 20 -19.33 8.70 10.48
CA LYS A 20 -20.06 9.01 9.25
C LYS A 20 -19.14 9.74 8.26
N PRO A 21 -19.41 9.65 6.94
CA PRO A 21 -18.68 10.39 5.91
C PRO A 21 -18.45 11.86 6.26
N GLU A 22 -19.50 12.55 6.73
CA GLU A 22 -19.47 13.99 6.99
C GLU A 22 -18.57 14.37 8.18
N GLU A 23 -18.33 13.43 9.10
CA GLU A 23 -17.44 13.64 10.25
C GLU A 23 -15.96 13.57 9.85
N LEU A 24 -15.66 12.97 8.70
CA LEU A 24 -14.28 12.72 8.24
C LEU A 24 -13.84 13.66 7.13
N GLU A 25 -14.77 14.23 6.37
CA GLU A 25 -14.50 15.06 5.19
C GLU A 25 -13.49 16.18 5.48
N GLU A 26 -13.72 16.95 6.55
CA GLU A 26 -12.82 18.04 6.95
C GLU A 26 -11.43 17.51 7.35
N SER A 27 -11.38 16.43 8.13
CA SER A 27 -10.11 15.83 8.59
C SER A 27 -9.27 15.29 7.43
N ILE A 28 -9.91 14.63 6.46
CA ILE A 28 -9.25 14.10 5.27
C ILE A 28 -8.72 15.25 4.41
N SER A 29 -9.49 16.33 4.27
CA SER A 29 -9.07 17.51 3.49
C SER A 29 -7.86 18.23 4.10
N MET A 30 -7.73 18.23 5.44
CA MET A 30 -6.55 18.76 6.14
C MET A 30 -5.30 17.88 5.97
N PHE A 31 -5.46 16.66 5.45
CA PHE A 31 -4.39 15.67 5.36
C PHE A 31 -3.43 15.90 4.18
N GLY A 32 -3.66 16.94 3.38
CA GLY A 32 -2.86 17.22 2.19
C GLY A 32 -3.11 16.19 1.09
N VAL A 33 -4.35 15.77 0.94
CA VAL A 33 -4.89 15.06 -0.23
C VAL A 33 -6.01 15.91 -0.82
N ASP A 34 -6.29 15.77 -2.11
CA ASP A 34 -7.46 16.41 -2.71
C ASP A 34 -8.63 15.43 -2.65
N LEU A 35 -9.57 15.66 -1.73
CA LEU A 35 -10.73 14.80 -1.54
C LEU A 35 -11.77 15.11 -2.62
N GLU A 36 -11.94 14.20 -3.58
CA GLU A 36 -12.93 14.34 -4.65
C GLU A 36 -14.33 13.92 -4.17
N LYS A 37 -14.41 12.84 -3.37
CA LYS A 37 -15.67 12.26 -2.91
C LYS A 37 -15.49 11.44 -1.63
N ILE A 38 -16.47 11.51 -0.73
CA ILE A 38 -16.65 10.56 0.37
C ILE A 38 -18.14 10.23 0.52
N ASP A 39 -18.47 8.94 0.58
CA ASP A 39 -19.81 8.46 0.95
C ASP A 39 -19.72 7.12 1.71
N GLU A 40 -20.85 6.50 2.02
CA GLU A 40 -20.90 5.23 2.76
C GLU A 40 -20.31 4.02 1.99
N LYS A 41 -19.93 4.20 0.72
CA LYS A 41 -19.36 3.15 -0.13
C LYS A 41 -17.89 3.38 -0.43
N SER A 42 -17.50 4.59 -0.83
CA SER A 42 -16.12 4.87 -1.22
C SER A 42 -15.60 6.24 -0.84
N ILE A 43 -14.27 6.30 -0.69
CA ILE A 43 -13.46 7.51 -0.55
C ILE A 43 -12.63 7.64 -1.82
N VAL A 44 -12.82 8.72 -2.57
CA VAL A 44 -12.05 9.02 -3.80
C VAL A 44 -11.23 10.27 -3.54
N MET A 45 -9.91 10.15 -3.72
CA MET A 45 -9.00 11.25 -3.48
C MET A 45 -7.81 11.23 -4.45
N GLU A 46 -7.31 12.41 -4.79
CA GLU A 46 -6.06 12.58 -5.51
C GLU A 46 -4.90 12.70 -4.51
N VAL A 47 -3.94 11.77 -4.61
CA VAL A 47 -2.78 11.68 -3.72
C VAL A 47 -1.57 12.33 -4.36
N PHE A 48 -0.86 13.17 -3.61
CA PHE A 48 0.37 13.78 -4.11
C PHE A 48 1.47 12.73 -4.39
N PRO A 49 2.25 12.88 -5.48
CA PRO A 49 3.23 11.86 -5.88
C PRO A 49 4.32 11.54 -4.85
N ASN A 50 4.59 12.43 -3.89
CA ASN A 50 5.58 12.24 -2.85
C ASN A 50 5.10 11.39 -1.66
N ARG A 51 3.84 10.92 -1.68
CA ARG A 51 3.23 10.11 -0.61
C ARG A 51 2.75 8.74 -1.12
N PRO A 52 3.65 7.84 -1.58
CA PRO A 52 3.26 6.49 -2.00
C PRO A 52 2.64 5.65 -0.88
N ASP A 53 2.92 6.02 0.36
CA ASP A 53 2.46 5.41 1.60
C ASP A 53 0.95 5.50 1.83
N ILE A 54 0.23 6.39 1.13
CA ILE A 54 -1.24 6.53 1.23
C ILE A 54 -1.99 6.10 -0.03
N LEU A 55 -1.32 5.37 -0.93
CA LEU A 55 -1.95 4.85 -2.15
C LEU A 55 -2.85 3.63 -1.92
N SER A 56 -2.95 3.15 -0.67
CA SER A 56 -3.80 2.02 -0.28
C SER A 56 -4.63 2.37 0.96
N VAL A 57 -5.69 1.58 1.19
CA VAL A 57 -6.57 1.77 2.35
C VAL A 57 -5.81 1.60 3.67
N GLU A 58 -4.89 0.64 3.76
CA GLU A 58 -4.11 0.37 4.97
C GLU A 58 -3.17 1.52 5.29
N GLY A 59 -2.52 2.07 4.27
CA GLY A 59 -1.62 3.21 4.38
C GLY A 59 -2.35 4.48 4.81
N PHE A 60 -3.45 4.80 4.12
CA PHE A 60 -4.31 5.93 4.45
C PHE A 60 -4.91 5.79 5.86
N THR A 61 -5.48 4.63 6.20
CA THR A 61 -6.06 4.39 7.52
C THR A 61 -5.02 4.50 8.63
N ARG A 62 -3.81 3.97 8.44
CA ARG A 62 -2.72 4.08 9.42
C ARG A 62 -2.46 5.53 9.81
N GLU A 63 -2.53 6.43 8.83
CA GLU A 63 -2.27 7.84 9.06
C GLU A 63 -3.47 8.58 9.62
N MET A 64 -4.68 8.26 9.16
CA MET A 64 -5.92 8.77 9.76
C MET A 64 -6.02 8.38 11.23
N ARG A 65 -5.56 7.19 11.63
CA ARG A 65 -5.49 6.79 13.04
C ARG A 65 -4.57 7.71 13.86
N ALA A 66 -3.43 8.11 13.30
CA ALA A 66 -2.52 9.04 13.96
C ALA A 66 -3.11 10.46 14.01
N PHE A 67 -3.69 10.92 12.90
CA PHE A 67 -4.30 12.24 12.79
C PHE A 67 -5.48 12.43 13.75
N LEU A 68 -6.34 11.42 13.88
CA LEU A 68 -7.50 11.42 14.78
C LEU A 68 -7.14 11.08 16.24
N GLY A 69 -5.85 10.92 16.56
CA GLY A 69 -5.39 10.60 17.91
C GLY A 69 -5.79 9.21 18.41
N ILE A 70 -6.16 8.28 17.53
CA ILE A 70 -6.51 6.89 17.88
C ILE A 70 -5.25 6.11 18.23
N GLU A 71 -4.21 6.25 17.41
CA GLU A 71 -2.94 5.59 17.62
C GLU A 71 -1.82 6.47 17.08
N THR A 72 -1.08 7.10 18.00
CA THR A 72 -0.06 8.08 17.68
C THR A 72 1.35 7.53 17.89
N GLY A 73 2.34 8.25 17.39
CA GLY A 73 3.75 7.88 17.51
C GLY A 73 4.27 7.05 16.33
N LEU A 74 5.54 6.65 16.43
CA LEU A 74 6.21 5.89 15.39
C LEU A 74 5.75 4.43 15.41
N LYS A 75 5.43 3.90 14.23
CA LYS A 75 5.20 2.47 14.04
C LYS A 75 6.55 1.75 13.96
N ASN A 76 6.71 0.73 14.80
CA ASN A 76 7.86 -0.16 14.75
C ASN A 76 7.48 -1.39 13.89
N TYR A 77 8.31 -1.70 12.91
CA TYR A 77 8.18 -2.90 12.09
C TYR A 77 9.35 -3.82 12.42
N GLU A 78 9.06 -4.97 13.01
CA GLU A 78 10.07 -5.99 13.26
C GLU A 78 10.43 -6.68 11.95
N VAL A 79 11.74 -6.73 11.67
CA VAL A 79 12.29 -7.38 10.48
C VAL A 79 13.36 -8.36 10.94
N HIS A 80 13.34 -9.54 10.35
CA HIS A 80 14.30 -10.59 10.62
C HIS A 80 14.99 -11.00 9.32
N ASP A 81 16.26 -11.40 9.42
CA ASP A 81 16.97 -11.99 8.31
C ASP A 81 16.29 -13.30 7.88
N SER A 82 16.21 -13.51 6.57
CA SER A 82 15.71 -14.76 5.99
C SER A 82 16.87 -15.62 5.50
N ASP A 83 16.66 -16.93 5.46
CA ASP A 83 17.57 -17.91 4.86
C ASP A 83 17.45 -18.01 3.33
N VAL A 84 16.59 -17.20 2.71
CA VAL A 84 16.38 -17.14 1.27
C VAL A 84 17.33 -16.15 0.62
N GLU A 85 18.04 -16.63 -0.41
CA GLU A 85 18.88 -15.80 -1.27
C GLU A 85 18.22 -15.57 -2.63
N ILE A 86 18.41 -14.36 -3.18
CA ILE A 86 18.07 -14.02 -4.56
C ILE A 86 19.37 -13.71 -5.31
N LYS A 87 19.65 -14.44 -6.39
CA LYS A 87 20.88 -14.32 -7.17
C LYS A 87 20.63 -13.60 -8.48
N VAL A 88 21.23 -12.42 -8.63
CA VAL A 88 21.16 -11.67 -9.89
C VAL A 88 22.21 -12.18 -10.85
N HIS A 89 21.78 -12.79 -11.95
CA HIS A 89 22.69 -13.27 -12.98
C HIS A 89 23.26 -12.11 -13.83
N LYS A 90 24.54 -12.17 -14.20
CA LYS A 90 25.21 -11.12 -14.97
C LYS A 90 24.56 -10.84 -16.34
N SER A 91 23.82 -11.80 -16.90
CA SER A 91 23.10 -11.62 -18.16
C SER A 91 22.07 -10.48 -18.12
N VAL A 92 21.56 -10.10 -16.95
CA VAL A 92 20.58 -9.01 -16.80
C VAL A 92 21.23 -7.66 -16.50
N GLU A 93 22.55 -7.56 -16.42
CA GLU A 93 23.27 -6.34 -16.01
C GLU A 93 22.91 -5.11 -16.85
N ASN A 94 22.81 -5.28 -18.17
CA ASN A 94 22.48 -4.20 -19.11
C ASN A 94 20.97 -4.00 -19.33
N VAL A 95 20.12 -4.84 -18.72
CA VAL A 95 18.65 -4.80 -18.89
C VAL A 95 17.97 -4.34 -17.61
N ARG A 96 18.21 -5.05 -16.51
CA ARG A 96 17.62 -4.80 -15.19
C ARG A 96 18.50 -5.40 -14.08
N PRO A 97 19.55 -4.69 -13.64
CA PRO A 97 20.59 -5.23 -12.76
C PRO A 97 20.20 -5.38 -11.28
N TYR A 98 19.05 -4.87 -10.85
CA TYR A 98 18.69 -4.81 -9.44
C TYR A 98 17.37 -5.52 -9.16
N ILE A 99 17.35 -6.29 -8.07
CA ILE A 99 16.17 -6.90 -7.48
C ILE A 99 16.24 -6.73 -5.96
N GLY A 100 15.09 -6.47 -5.35
CA GLY A 100 14.89 -6.53 -3.91
C GLY A 100 13.63 -7.34 -3.65
N GLY A 101 13.61 -8.05 -2.52
CA GLY A 101 12.48 -8.87 -2.11
C GLY A 101 12.34 -8.88 -0.60
N ALA A 102 11.14 -9.19 -0.14
CA ALA A 102 10.83 -9.43 1.26
C ALA A 102 9.85 -10.60 1.34
N ILE A 103 9.92 -11.35 2.44
CA ILE A 103 8.99 -12.44 2.72
C ILE A 103 8.11 -11.99 3.88
N ILE A 104 6.79 -11.95 3.65
CA ILE A 104 5.81 -11.64 4.67
C ILE A 104 5.17 -12.98 5.07
N LYS A 105 5.40 -13.40 6.31
CA LYS A 105 4.88 -14.67 6.86
C LYS A 105 3.57 -14.43 7.59
N ASP A 106 2.81 -15.51 7.80
CA ASP A 106 1.58 -15.53 8.60
C ASP A 106 0.51 -14.51 8.17
N VAL A 107 0.41 -14.29 6.86
CA VAL A 107 -0.58 -13.40 6.25
C VAL A 107 -1.90 -14.15 6.03
N SER A 108 -3.00 -13.61 6.55
CA SER A 108 -4.34 -14.02 6.16
C SER A 108 -4.82 -13.14 5.00
N LEU A 109 -4.97 -13.73 3.83
CA LEU A 109 -5.48 -13.03 2.64
C LEU A 109 -6.99 -13.26 2.53
N ASP A 110 -7.76 -12.17 2.55
CA ASP A 110 -9.12 -12.16 2.06
C ASP A 110 -9.19 -11.47 0.68
N GLU A 111 -10.36 -11.50 0.05
CA GLU A 111 -10.56 -10.92 -1.27
C GLU A 111 -10.31 -9.41 -1.30
N LYS A 112 -10.79 -8.67 -0.28
CA LYS A 112 -10.61 -7.21 -0.19
C LYS A 112 -9.13 -6.85 -0.07
N PHE A 113 -8.39 -7.56 0.78
CA PHE A 113 -6.96 -7.36 0.97
C PHE A 113 -6.15 -7.72 -0.27
N LEU A 114 -6.52 -8.79 -1.00
CA LEU A 114 -5.87 -9.12 -2.26
C LEU A 114 -6.06 -8.02 -3.30
N ILE A 115 -7.29 -7.51 -3.45
CA ILE A 115 -7.60 -6.40 -4.36
C ILE A 115 -6.80 -5.15 -3.95
N SER A 116 -6.73 -4.83 -2.66
CA SER A 116 -5.95 -3.70 -2.13
C SER A 116 -4.47 -3.79 -2.53
N ILE A 117 -3.84 -4.94 -2.33
CA ILE A 117 -2.44 -5.18 -2.73
C ILE A 117 -2.26 -5.02 -4.24
N MET A 118 -3.16 -5.58 -5.04
CA MET A 118 -3.09 -5.48 -6.51
C MET A 118 -3.21 -4.03 -6.99
N ASN A 119 -4.14 -3.27 -6.40
CA ASN A 119 -4.34 -1.85 -6.71
C ASN A 119 -3.10 -1.03 -6.31
N LEU A 120 -2.57 -1.23 -5.11
CA LEU A 120 -1.34 -0.56 -4.66
C LEU A 120 -0.17 -0.86 -5.62
N GLN A 121 -0.01 -2.14 -5.98
CA GLN A 121 1.01 -2.58 -6.93
C GLN A 121 0.88 -1.83 -8.27
N GLU A 122 -0.33 -1.73 -8.83
CA GLU A 122 -0.58 -1.06 -10.10
C GLU A 122 -0.32 0.45 -10.02
N LYS A 123 -0.79 1.12 -8.95
CA LYS A 123 -0.55 2.56 -8.74
C LYS A 123 0.94 2.85 -8.64
N LEU A 124 1.71 2.03 -7.91
CA LEU A 124 3.17 2.15 -7.82
C LEU A 124 3.86 1.88 -9.16
N HIS A 125 3.40 0.89 -9.93
CA HIS A 125 3.94 0.61 -11.27
C HIS A 125 3.78 1.79 -12.22
N ILE A 126 2.60 2.41 -12.25
CA ILE A 126 2.29 3.54 -13.12
C ILE A 126 3.08 4.77 -12.69
N THR A 127 3.07 5.09 -11.39
CA THR A 127 3.68 6.31 -10.84
C THR A 127 5.20 6.17 -10.67
N HIS A 128 5.65 5.65 -9.53
CA HIS A 128 7.06 5.53 -9.13
C HIS A 128 7.83 4.60 -10.08
N GLY A 129 7.16 3.56 -10.56
CA GLY A 129 7.68 2.63 -11.54
C GLY A 129 7.78 3.19 -12.95
N ARG A 130 7.18 4.35 -13.25
CA ARG A 130 7.10 4.94 -14.60
C ARG A 130 6.65 3.92 -15.64
N ASN A 131 5.45 3.38 -15.46
CA ASN A 131 4.92 2.26 -16.25
C ASN A 131 5.90 1.06 -16.27
N ARG A 132 6.32 0.62 -15.07
CA ARG A 132 7.25 -0.50 -14.83
C ARG A 132 8.68 -0.35 -15.35
N LYS A 133 8.98 0.75 -16.06
CA LYS A 133 10.31 1.03 -16.62
C LYS A 133 11.40 1.18 -15.55
N LYS A 134 11.06 1.72 -14.39
CA LYS A 134 11.97 1.93 -13.25
C LYS A 134 11.79 0.87 -12.17
N VAL A 135 10.56 0.56 -11.81
CA VAL A 135 10.23 -0.40 -10.74
C VAL A 135 9.07 -1.26 -11.18
N ALA A 136 9.21 -2.58 -11.02
CA ALA A 136 8.19 -3.58 -11.25
C ALA A 136 8.20 -4.44 -9.99
N ILE A 137 7.02 -4.65 -9.46
CA ILE A 137 6.75 -5.32 -8.19
C ILE A 137 5.93 -6.56 -8.56
N GLY A 138 6.31 -7.71 -8.02
CA GLY A 138 5.58 -8.96 -8.13
C GLY A 138 5.27 -9.49 -6.75
N VAL A 139 4.08 -10.08 -6.60
CA VAL A 139 3.64 -10.77 -5.38
C VAL A 139 3.46 -12.23 -5.72
N HIS A 140 4.09 -13.11 -4.93
CA HIS A 140 4.13 -14.54 -5.18
C HIS A 140 3.77 -15.32 -3.92
N ASP A 141 3.09 -16.45 -4.08
CA ASP A 141 2.90 -17.41 -3.01
C ASP A 141 4.23 -18.11 -2.72
N PHE A 142 4.87 -17.72 -1.62
CA PHE A 142 6.19 -18.20 -1.23
C PHE A 142 6.23 -19.73 -1.05
N LYS A 143 5.11 -20.38 -0.68
CA LYS A 143 5.05 -21.85 -0.50
C LYS A 143 5.27 -22.62 -1.80
N LYS A 144 5.15 -21.95 -2.94
CA LYS A 144 5.31 -22.55 -4.28
C LYS A 144 6.67 -22.26 -4.90
N LEU A 145 7.57 -21.61 -4.17
CA LEU A 145 8.90 -21.26 -4.62
C LEU A 145 9.95 -22.17 -3.99
N GLU A 146 11.00 -22.46 -4.75
CA GLU A 146 12.15 -23.26 -4.30
C GLU A 146 13.42 -22.40 -4.32
N PRO A 147 13.94 -21.96 -3.16
CA PRO A 147 15.19 -21.22 -3.06
C PRO A 147 16.43 -22.06 -3.45
N PRO A 148 17.55 -21.42 -3.89
CA PRO A 148 17.72 -19.99 -4.12
C PRO A 148 16.99 -19.51 -5.38
N LEU A 149 16.55 -18.24 -5.34
CA LEU A 149 15.81 -17.58 -6.42
C LEU A 149 16.73 -16.84 -7.40
#